data_AF-A0A9C9DC24-F1
#
_entry.id   AF-A0A9C9DC24-F1
#
_cell.length_a   1.000
_cell.length_b   1.000
_cell.length_c   1.000
_cell.angle_alpha   90.00
_cell.angle_beta   90.00
_cell.angle_gamma   90.00
#
_symmetry.space_group_name_H-M   'P 1'
#
loop_
_entity.id
_entity.type
_entity.pdbx_description
1 polymer ?
#
loop_
_entity_poly.entity_id
_entity_poly.type
_entity_poly.pdbx_seq_one_letter_code
_entity_poly.pdbx_strand_id
1 'polypeptide(L)'
;MSTETGTPRDTQKQERSATVHNKVMLNRRQFLLYSGSTAVAASTISISLFPGSAEAAQARVVSYPRKLIAKLSELKDNVPVDFNYPDELANSSAMVVKMGGVQAGGGIGPKRDVVAFNYICTHQGGPLHGS
;
A
#
# COMPACT_ATOMS: atom_id res chain seq x y z
N MET A 1 58.67 3.96 -28.03
CA MET A 1 57.85 4.58 -29.10
C MET A 1 57.47 3.46 -30.05
N SER A 2 56.36 2.77 -29.79
CA SER A 2 55.94 1.58 -30.54
C SER A 2 54.64 1.92 -31.25
N THR A 3 54.69 1.92 -32.57
CA THR A 3 53.59 2.29 -33.47
C THR A 3 52.57 1.17 -33.55
N GLU A 4 51.32 1.45 -33.17
CA GLU A 4 50.18 0.58 -33.46
C GLU A 4 49.83 0.65 -34.95
N THR A 5 50.18 -0.39 -35.70
CA THR A 5 49.66 -0.60 -37.06
C THR A 5 48.33 -1.32 -36.98
N GLY A 6 47.23 -0.57 -36.90
CA GLY A 6 45.89 -1.11 -37.05
C GLY A 6 45.61 -1.48 -38.50
N THR A 7 45.46 -2.76 -38.81
CA THR A 7 45.06 -3.25 -40.13
C THR A 7 43.65 -2.73 -40.48
N PRO A 8 43.42 -2.14 -41.68
CA PRO A 8 42.10 -1.66 -42.05
C PRO A 8 41.14 -2.84 -42.21
N ARG A 9 39.93 -2.72 -41.63
CA ARG A 9 38.88 -3.73 -41.74
C ARG A 9 38.31 -3.70 -43.16
N ASP A 10 38.51 -4.79 -43.88
CA ASP A 10 37.99 -5.00 -45.24
C ASP A 10 36.47 -5.18 -45.22
N THR A 11 35.75 -4.09 -45.55
CA THR A 11 34.30 -4.02 -45.64
C THR A 11 33.73 -4.90 -46.76
N GLN A 12 34.52 -5.22 -47.80
CA GLN A 12 34.04 -6.07 -48.90
C GLN A 12 33.81 -7.52 -48.48
N LYS A 13 34.59 -8.02 -47.51
CA LYS A 13 34.40 -9.38 -46.99
C LYS A 13 33.06 -9.54 -46.24
N GLN A 14 32.58 -8.48 -45.60
CA GLN A 14 31.29 -8.48 -44.91
C GLN A 14 30.11 -8.49 -45.88
N GLU A 15 30.15 -7.66 -46.94
CA GLU A 15 29.09 -7.63 -47.95
C GLU A 15 28.99 -8.97 -48.70
N ARG A 16 30.13 -9.55 -49.11
CA ARG A 16 30.16 -10.83 -49.82
C ARG A 16 29.56 -11.98 -49.01
N SER A 17 29.78 -12.01 -47.70
CA SER A 17 29.24 -13.07 -46.84
C SER A 17 27.72 -12.96 -46.65
N ALA A 18 27.14 -11.76 -46.76
CA ALA A 18 25.70 -11.54 -46.66
C ALA A 18 24.97 -11.88 -47.98
N THR A 19 25.61 -11.66 -49.13
CA THR A 19 25.01 -11.95 -50.44
C THR A 19 24.97 -13.46 -50.73
N VAL A 20 25.98 -14.22 -50.28
CA VAL A 20 26.09 -15.67 -50.56
C VAL A 20 25.15 -16.51 -49.68
N HIS A 21 24.73 -15.99 -48.53
CA HIS A 21 23.84 -16.69 -47.61
C HIS A 21 22.61 -15.80 -47.45
N ASN A 22 21.51 -16.14 -48.13
CA ASN A 22 20.24 -15.41 -48.12
C ASN A 22 19.54 -15.51 -46.74
N LYS A 23 20.24 -15.10 -45.67
CA LYS A 23 19.89 -15.18 -44.26
C LYS A 23 20.55 -14.01 -43.51
N VAL A 24 19.91 -13.56 -42.44
CA VAL A 24 20.46 -12.55 -41.54
C VAL A 24 21.66 -13.14 -40.79
N MET A 25 22.88 -12.74 -41.18
CA MET A 25 24.11 -13.18 -40.55
C MET A 25 24.48 -12.24 -39.39
N LEU A 26 24.34 -12.71 -38.15
CA LEU A 26 24.83 -12.00 -36.98
C LEU A 26 26.33 -12.29 -36.77
N ASN A 27 27.14 -11.25 -36.56
CA ASN A 27 28.54 -11.47 -36.16
C ASN A 27 28.60 -11.91 -34.68
N ARG A 28 29.73 -12.52 -34.25
CA ARG A 28 29.91 -13.02 -32.86
C ARG A 28 29.65 -11.96 -31.79
N ARG A 29 30.06 -10.70 -32.00
CA ARG A 29 29.79 -9.57 -31.10
C ARG A 29 28.31 -9.20 -31.06
N GLN A 30 27.61 -9.23 -32.21
CA GLN A 30 26.16 -9.00 -32.26
C GLN A 30 25.39 -10.14 -31.57
N PHE A 31 25.81 -11.38 -31.75
CA PHE A 31 25.25 -12.52 -31.02
C PHE A 31 25.41 -12.33 -29.51
N LEU A 32 26.62 -12.04 -29.01
CA LEU A 32 26.86 -11.82 -27.58
C LEU A 32 26.09 -10.63 -27.00
N LEU A 33 25.93 -9.54 -27.77
CA LEU A 33 25.15 -8.38 -27.35
C LEU A 33 23.65 -8.69 -27.29
N TYR A 34 23.10 -9.34 -28.32
CA TYR A 34 21.66 -9.59 -28.41
C TYR A 34 21.19 -10.79 -27.57
N SER A 35 22.00 -11.84 -27.43
CA SER A 35 21.67 -12.99 -26.58
C SER A 35 21.65 -12.62 -25.09
N GLY A 36 22.44 -11.62 -24.68
CA GLY A 36 22.43 -11.10 -23.31
C GLY A 36 21.27 -10.14 -23.04
N SER A 37 20.86 -9.33 -24.02
CA SER A 37 19.81 -8.32 -23.86
C SER A 37 18.38 -8.90 -23.85
N THR A 38 18.14 -10.07 -24.44
CA THR A 38 16.81 -10.71 -24.40
C THR A 38 16.48 -11.32 -23.04
N ALA A 39 17.48 -11.65 -22.21
CA ALA A 39 17.26 -12.13 -20.85
C ALA A 39 16.76 -11.02 -19.90
N VAL A 40 17.08 -9.76 -20.19
CA VAL A 40 16.69 -8.61 -19.34
C VAL A 40 15.25 -8.14 -19.61
N ALA A 41 14.72 -8.38 -20.81
CA ALA A 41 13.36 -8.00 -21.18
C ALA A 41 12.27 -8.87 -20.51
N ALA A 42 12.60 -10.08 -20.04
CA ALA A 42 11.65 -10.95 -19.33
C ALA A 42 11.68 -10.76 -17.80
N SER A 43 12.66 -10.05 -17.25
CA SER A 43 12.81 -9.86 -15.81
C SER A 43 12.13 -8.62 -15.25
N THR A 44 11.52 -7.77 -16.08
CA THR A 44 10.64 -6.69 -15.60
C THR A 44 9.21 -7.19 -15.45
N ILE A 45 9.00 -8.32 -14.76
CA ILE A 45 7.69 -8.61 -14.18
C ILE A 45 7.59 -7.67 -12.98
N SER A 46 6.89 -6.58 -13.17
CA SER A 46 6.57 -5.61 -12.13
C SER A 46 5.96 -6.34 -10.94
N ILE A 47 6.70 -6.43 -9.85
CA ILE A 47 6.24 -6.94 -8.53
C ILE A 47 5.03 -6.13 -8.02
N SER A 48 4.72 -4.99 -8.65
CA SER A 48 3.58 -4.11 -8.38
C SER A 48 2.20 -4.62 -8.84
N LEU A 49 2.09 -5.81 -9.45
CA LEU A 49 0.80 -6.38 -9.89
C LEU A 49 0.13 -7.30 -8.87
N PHE A 50 0.78 -7.60 -7.74
CA PHE A 50 0.17 -8.39 -6.66
C PHE A 50 -0.45 -7.47 -5.60
N PRO A 51 -1.74 -7.61 -5.28
CA PRO A 51 -2.30 -7.00 -4.09
C PRO A 51 -1.53 -7.55 -2.87
N GLY A 52 -0.85 -6.68 -2.13
CA GLY A 52 0.03 -7.07 -1.03
C GLY A 52 1.53 -6.95 -1.30
N SER A 53 1.97 -6.30 -2.39
CA SER A 53 3.33 -5.74 -2.40
C SER A 53 3.42 -4.74 -1.24
N ALA A 54 4.17 -5.11 -0.21
CA ALA A 54 4.39 -4.24 0.93
C ALA A 54 5.30 -3.10 0.48
N GLU A 55 4.72 -2.00 0.00
CA GLU A 55 5.35 -0.70 0.15
C GLU A 55 5.85 -0.63 1.59
N ALA A 56 7.13 -0.28 1.78
CA ALA A 56 7.66 0.02 3.10
C ALA A 56 6.86 1.19 3.67
N ALA A 57 5.77 0.87 4.37
CA ALA A 57 4.86 1.84 4.93
C ALA A 57 5.66 2.59 5.98
N GLN A 58 5.98 3.85 5.69
CA GLN A 58 6.57 4.72 6.69
C GLN A 58 5.65 4.70 7.91
N ALA A 59 6.23 4.56 9.10
CA ALA A 59 5.49 4.61 10.35
C ALA A 59 4.70 5.92 10.40
N ARG A 60 3.40 5.84 10.07
CA ARG A 60 2.54 7.00 10.02
C ARG A 60 2.13 7.31 11.45
N VAL A 61 2.58 8.45 11.97
CA VAL A 61 2.02 8.99 13.20
C VAL A 61 0.57 9.35 12.89
N VAL A 62 -0.36 8.51 13.33
CA VAL A 62 -1.81 8.77 13.17
C VAL A 62 -2.22 9.75 14.26
N SER A 63 -2.49 11.00 13.85
CA SER A 63 -3.13 11.98 14.72
C SER A 63 -4.63 11.79 14.71
N TYR A 64 -5.26 11.86 15.89
CA TYR A 64 -6.71 11.78 16.02
C TYR A 64 -7.32 13.15 16.36
N PRO A 65 -8.47 13.51 15.77
CA PRO A 65 -9.09 14.80 16.03
C PRO A 65 -9.65 14.88 17.46
N ARG A 66 -9.62 16.08 18.05
CA ARG A 66 -10.38 16.38 19.27
C ARG A 66 -11.76 16.88 18.85
N LYS A 67 -12.77 16.01 18.94
CA LYS A 67 -14.16 16.31 18.59
C LYS A 67 -15.00 16.41 19.87
N LEU A 68 -15.84 17.44 19.98
CA LEU A 68 -16.84 17.52 21.04
C LEU A 68 -17.97 16.55 20.71
N ILE A 69 -18.18 15.54 21.55
CA ILE A 69 -19.21 14.51 21.35
C ILE A 69 -20.49 14.88 22.10
N ALA A 70 -20.40 15.12 23.40
CA ALA A 70 -21.55 15.46 24.25
C ALA A 70 -21.08 16.17 25.53
N LYS A 71 -21.98 16.87 26.22
CA LYS A 71 -21.74 17.33 27.60
C LYS A 71 -22.20 16.28 28.61
N LEU A 72 -21.49 16.20 29.74
CA LEU A 72 -21.83 15.26 30.81
C LEU A 72 -23.24 15.47 31.40
N SER A 73 -23.73 16.72 31.37
CA SER A 73 -25.08 17.11 31.79
C SER A 73 -26.18 16.68 30.81
N GLU A 74 -25.84 16.42 29.56
CA GLU A 74 -26.79 16.02 28.50
C GLU A 74 -26.96 14.49 28.45
N LEU A 75 -25.99 13.72 28.99
CA LEU A 75 -26.05 12.26 29.04
C LEU A 75 -27.06 11.78 30.10
N LYS A 76 -28.00 10.93 29.67
CA LYS A 76 -28.94 10.22 30.54
C LYS A 76 -28.42 8.83 30.87
N ASP A 77 -28.79 8.32 32.04
CA ASP A 77 -28.37 6.99 32.48
C ASP A 77 -28.94 5.92 31.55
N ASN A 78 -28.07 5.02 31.07
CA ASN A 78 -28.34 3.89 30.20
C ASN A 78 -28.99 4.25 28.85
N VAL A 79 -28.84 5.51 28.41
CA VAL A 79 -29.28 5.94 27.08
C VAL A 79 -28.03 6.28 26.26
N PRO A 80 -27.72 5.50 25.20
CA PRO A 80 -26.60 5.82 24.33
C PRO A 80 -26.89 7.07 23.51
N VAL A 81 -25.83 7.82 23.21
CA VAL A 81 -25.82 8.93 22.25
C VAL A 81 -24.89 8.54 21.12
N ASP A 82 -25.42 8.55 19.90
CA ASP A 82 -24.69 8.14 18.70
C ASP A 82 -23.86 9.29 18.15
N PHE A 83 -22.67 8.96 17.63
CA PHE A 83 -21.78 9.91 16.98
C PHE A 83 -20.81 9.19 16.03
N ASN A 84 -20.13 9.97 15.18
CA ASN A 84 -19.07 9.47 14.32
C ASN A 84 -17.68 9.92 14.80
N TYR A 85 -16.73 9.00 14.84
CA TYR A 85 -15.32 9.26 15.15
C TYR A 85 -14.39 8.18 14.55
N PRO A 86 -13.22 8.54 14.01
CA PRO A 86 -12.61 9.88 14.00
C PRO A 86 -13.10 10.81 12.88
N ASP A 87 -13.77 10.27 11.88
CA ASP A 87 -14.25 10.95 10.68
C ASP A 87 -15.73 10.61 10.42
N GLU A 88 -16.27 11.01 9.27
CA GLU A 88 -17.67 10.78 8.88
C GLU A 88 -17.85 9.57 7.95
N LEU A 89 -16.88 8.64 7.93
CA LEU A 89 -16.97 7.43 7.11
C LEU A 89 -17.88 6.37 7.75
N ALA A 90 -18.34 5.41 6.94
CA ALA A 90 -19.28 4.37 7.37
C ALA A 90 -18.80 3.53 8.57
N ASN A 91 -17.49 3.33 8.72
CA ASN A 91 -16.90 2.51 9.80
C ASN A 91 -16.63 3.30 11.09
N SER A 92 -16.99 4.58 11.13
CA SER A 92 -16.72 5.48 12.25
C SER A 92 -17.90 5.65 13.19
N SER A 93 -18.99 4.91 12.98
CA SER A 93 -20.18 4.94 13.84
C SER A 93 -19.88 4.42 15.25
N ALA A 94 -20.22 5.20 16.27
CA ALA A 94 -19.93 4.94 17.67
C ALA A 94 -21.05 5.44 18.59
N MET A 95 -21.02 4.99 19.84
CA MET A 95 -21.86 5.50 20.92
C MET A 95 -21.07 5.91 22.13
N VAL A 96 -21.61 6.86 22.87
CA VAL A 96 -21.22 7.18 24.24
C VAL A 96 -22.40 6.91 25.16
N VAL A 97 -22.16 6.27 26.30
CA VAL A 97 -23.22 5.89 27.25
C VAL A 97 -22.77 6.14 28.68
N LYS A 98 -23.70 6.61 29.51
CA LYS A 98 -23.53 6.74 30.97
C LYS A 98 -24.15 5.51 31.65
N MET A 99 -23.36 4.75 32.38
CA MET A 99 -23.71 3.42 32.93
C MET A 99 -24.50 3.49 34.25
N GLY A 100 -25.19 4.60 34.53
CA GLY A 100 -26.01 4.76 35.74
C GLY A 100 -25.22 4.66 37.06
N GLY A 101 -23.97 5.11 37.08
CA GLY A 101 -23.09 5.05 38.25
C GLY A 101 -22.33 3.73 38.44
N VAL A 102 -22.49 2.75 37.55
CA VAL A 102 -21.63 1.56 37.54
C VAL A 102 -20.26 1.96 36.98
N GLN A 103 -19.22 1.87 37.81
CA GLN A 103 -17.86 2.19 37.39
C GLN A 103 -17.41 1.26 36.25
N ALA A 104 -16.90 1.84 35.18
CA ALA A 104 -16.41 1.14 34.01
C ALA A 104 -14.87 1.21 33.89
N GLY A 105 -14.28 0.19 33.27
CA GLY A 105 -12.86 0.22 32.90
C GLY A 105 -12.60 1.32 31.89
N GLY A 106 -11.75 2.30 32.25
CA GLY A 106 -11.49 3.48 31.41
C GLY A 106 -12.62 4.53 31.41
N GLY A 107 -13.63 4.39 32.27
CA GLY A 107 -14.73 5.34 32.36
C GLY A 107 -14.28 6.73 32.83
N ILE A 108 -14.89 7.76 32.25
CA ILE A 108 -14.61 9.17 32.58
C ILE A 108 -15.69 9.77 33.49
N GLY A 109 -15.44 10.99 33.98
CA GLY A 109 -16.35 11.72 34.86
C GLY A 109 -16.23 11.32 36.34
N PRO A 110 -16.97 11.99 37.25
CA PRO A 110 -16.82 11.81 38.69
C PRO A 110 -17.08 10.38 39.18
N LYS A 111 -18.02 9.66 38.55
CA LYS A 111 -18.34 8.27 38.88
C LYS A 111 -17.60 7.24 38.03
N ARG A 112 -16.78 7.69 37.06
CA ARG A 112 -16.07 6.81 36.10
C ARG A 112 -17.01 5.84 35.37
N ASP A 113 -18.19 6.32 35.02
CA ASP A 113 -19.31 5.52 34.48
C ASP A 113 -19.66 5.90 33.04
N VAL A 114 -18.90 6.79 32.41
CA VAL A 114 -19.11 7.19 31.01
C VAL A 114 -18.06 6.53 30.13
N VAL A 115 -18.52 5.75 29.15
CA VAL A 115 -17.68 5.03 28.18
C VAL A 115 -18.19 5.23 26.76
N ALA A 116 -17.31 5.04 25.78
CA ALA A 116 -17.66 5.13 24.38
C ALA A 116 -17.02 3.99 23.58
N PHE A 117 -17.77 3.45 22.61
CA PHE A 117 -17.35 2.33 21.77
C PHE A 117 -17.87 2.50 20.35
N ASN A 118 -17.12 1.94 19.40
CA ASN A 118 -17.55 1.85 18.01
C ASN A 118 -18.62 0.76 17.85
N TYR A 119 -19.60 0.97 16.97
CA TYR A 119 -20.69 0.04 16.70
C TYR A 119 -20.33 -1.09 15.73
N ILE A 120 -19.16 -1.05 15.11
CA ILE A 120 -18.71 -2.04 14.13
C ILE A 120 -18.04 -3.19 14.87
N CYS A 121 -18.58 -4.38 14.69
CA CYS A 121 -18.03 -5.60 15.26
C CYS A 121 -16.62 -5.84 14.70
N THR A 122 -15.64 -5.99 15.59
CA THR A 122 -14.23 -6.24 15.23
C THR A 122 -13.98 -7.60 14.60
N HIS A 123 -14.97 -8.50 14.57
CA HIS A 123 -14.87 -9.79 13.92
C HIS A 123 -14.94 -9.67 12.39
N GLN A 124 -16.08 -9.17 11.85
CA GLN A 124 -16.33 -9.08 10.40
C GLN A 124 -17.07 -7.80 9.98
N GLY A 125 -17.11 -6.78 10.83
CA GLY A 125 -17.61 -5.46 10.43
C GLY A 125 -19.12 -5.26 10.48
N GLY A 126 -19.89 -6.20 11.03
CA GLY A 126 -21.34 -6.06 11.17
C GLY A 126 -21.74 -5.01 12.23
N PRO A 127 -22.89 -4.31 12.05
CA PRO A 127 -23.37 -3.33 13.02
C PRO A 127 -23.89 -4.01 14.30
N LEU A 128 -23.47 -3.49 15.46
CA LEU A 128 -23.87 -4.00 16.78
C LEU A 128 -25.18 -3.41 17.31
N HIS A 129 -25.68 -2.33 16.68
CA HIS A 129 -26.93 -1.67 17.07
C HIS A 129 -28.20 -2.33 16.49
N GLY A 130 -28.09 -3.51 15.87
CA GLY A 130 -29.24 -4.35 15.51
C GLY A 130 -30.20 -3.75 14.48
N SER A 131 -29.67 -3.14 13.40
CA SER A 131 -30.49 -2.71 12.25
C SER A 131 -31.23 -3.86 11.59
#